data_AF-A0A2I0HJ08-F1
#
_entry.id   AF-A0A2I0HJ08-F1
#
_cell.length_a   1.000
_cell.length_b   1.000
_cell.length_c   1.000
_cell.angle_alpha   90.00
_cell.angle_beta   90.00
_cell.angle_gamma   90.00
#
_symmetry.space_group_name_H-M   'P 1'
#
loop_
_entity.id
_entity.type
_entity.pdbx_description
1 polymer ?
#
loop_
_entity_poly.entity_id
_entity_poly.type
_entity_poly.pdbx_seq_one_letter_code
_entity_poly.pdbx_strand_id
1 'polypeptide(L)'
;MNIYIVGLNQLSDIDIDKVNKPYLPLASGEYSVGTGIMIVTSFLIMVPLLRWKRSAVVAAMCILAVRAVIVQIAFFLHMQVLIFATAFMSFFSVVIALFKDIPDIDGDRIFGIRSFTVRLGQKRVFWICILLLQMAYAVSILVGSMSSYLWSKVITVSGHAVLASILWARAKSIDFRSKAAITSFYMFIWKLFYAEYLLIPLVR
;
A
#
# COMPACT_ATOMS: atom_id res chain seq x y z
N MET A 1 -7.48 -6.49 -10.65
CA MET A 1 -7.66 -5.19 -9.94
C MET A 1 -6.54 -4.20 -10.24
N ASN A 2 -5.26 -4.46 -9.90
CA ASN A 2 -4.17 -3.46 -10.11
C ASN A 2 -4.05 -2.99 -11.57
N ILE A 3 -4.00 -3.90 -12.54
CA ILE A 3 -3.94 -3.57 -13.99
C ILE A 3 -5.13 -2.70 -14.45
N TYR A 4 -6.33 -2.95 -13.93
CA TYR A 4 -7.51 -2.13 -14.22
C TYR A 4 -7.36 -0.70 -13.70
N ILE A 5 -6.92 -0.53 -12.45
CA ILE A 5 -6.74 0.79 -11.82
C ILE A 5 -5.63 1.59 -12.53
N VAL A 6 -4.47 0.96 -12.77
CA VAL A 6 -3.34 1.60 -13.46
C VAL A 6 -3.69 1.94 -14.91
N GLY A 7 -4.35 1.03 -15.64
CA GLY A 7 -4.76 1.28 -17.02
C GLY A 7 -5.80 2.40 -17.14
N LEU A 8 -6.78 2.45 -16.23
CA LEU A 8 -7.79 3.51 -16.22
C LEU A 8 -7.18 4.88 -15.86
N ASN A 9 -6.20 4.89 -14.94
CA ASN A 9 -5.46 6.10 -14.59
C ASN A 9 -4.64 6.62 -15.79
N GLN A 10 -3.86 5.75 -16.45
CA GLN A 10 -3.10 6.14 -17.65
C GLN A 10 -3.98 6.63 -18.81
N LEU A 11 -5.18 6.06 -18.99
CA LEU A 11 -6.15 6.55 -20.00
C LEU A 11 -6.70 7.93 -19.69
N SER A 12 -6.80 8.29 -18.41
CA SER A 12 -7.34 9.59 -17.96
C SER A 12 -6.28 10.68 -17.95
N ASP A 13 -5.04 10.31 -17.60
CA ASP A 13 -3.96 11.24 -17.30
C ASP A 13 -2.91 11.34 -18.44
N ILE A 14 -3.21 10.88 -19.66
CA ILE A 14 -2.24 10.77 -20.80
C ILE A 14 -1.36 12.02 -20.95
N ASP A 15 -1.95 13.21 -20.99
CA ASP A 15 -1.20 14.46 -21.21
C ASP A 15 -0.41 14.92 -19.97
N ILE A 16 -0.84 14.53 -18.76
CA ILE A 16 -0.12 14.77 -17.51
C ILE A 16 1.08 13.81 -17.42
N ASP A 17 0.88 12.54 -17.78
CA ASP A 17 1.92 11.51 -17.77
C ASP A 17 2.97 11.71 -18.87
N LYS A 18 2.68 12.42 -19.97
CA LYS A 18 3.73 12.92 -20.90
C LYS A 18 4.75 13.82 -20.20
N VAL A 19 4.34 14.57 -19.18
CA VAL A 19 5.24 15.42 -18.37
C VAL A 19 5.86 14.64 -17.21
N ASN A 20 5.07 13.82 -16.53
CA ASN A 20 5.48 13.18 -15.28
C ASN A 20 6.17 11.82 -15.47
N LYS A 21 5.67 11.02 -16.40
CA LYS A 21 6.02 9.60 -16.60
C LYS A 21 6.09 9.26 -18.11
N PRO A 22 6.91 9.96 -18.92
CA PRO A 22 6.89 9.85 -20.39
C PRO A 22 7.24 8.46 -20.94
N TYR A 23 7.74 7.57 -20.10
CA TYR A 23 8.05 6.17 -20.41
C TYR A 23 6.84 5.22 -20.30
N LEU A 24 5.66 5.68 -19.88
CA LEU A 24 4.47 4.83 -19.78
C LEU A 24 3.86 4.56 -21.16
N PRO A 25 3.32 3.35 -21.45
CA PRO A 25 2.98 2.94 -22.82
C PRO A 25 1.98 3.86 -23.55
N LEU A 26 1.01 4.44 -22.83
CA LEU A 26 0.05 5.39 -23.41
C LEU A 26 0.60 6.82 -23.55
N ALA A 27 1.56 7.22 -22.70
CA ALA A 27 2.19 8.53 -22.75
C ALA A 27 3.32 8.60 -23.80
N SER A 28 4.07 7.51 -23.95
CA SER A 28 5.12 7.32 -24.96
C SER A 28 4.57 7.07 -26.37
N GLY A 29 3.33 6.57 -26.47
CA GLY A 29 2.71 6.16 -27.73
C GLY A 29 3.02 4.73 -28.16
N GLU A 30 3.69 3.92 -27.32
CA GLU A 30 3.88 2.48 -27.57
C GLU A 30 2.54 1.75 -27.70
N TYR A 31 1.53 2.14 -26.90
CA TYR A 31 0.16 1.65 -26.99
C TYR A 31 -0.79 2.76 -27.48
N SER A 32 -1.74 2.38 -28.32
CA SER A 32 -2.84 3.28 -28.71
C SER A 32 -3.88 3.40 -27.58
N VAL A 33 -4.64 4.50 -27.57
CA VAL A 33 -5.77 4.69 -26.64
C VAL A 33 -6.78 3.54 -26.77
N GLY A 34 -7.04 3.04 -27.98
CA GLY A 34 -7.91 1.89 -28.22
C GLY A 34 -7.39 0.59 -27.58
N THR A 35 -6.06 0.37 -27.61
CA THR A 35 -5.40 -0.74 -26.92
C THR A 35 -5.57 -0.62 -25.40
N GLY A 36 -5.38 0.57 -24.85
CA GLY A 36 -5.60 0.83 -23.41
C GLY A 36 -7.05 0.57 -22.97
N ILE A 37 -8.03 1.05 -23.73
CA ILE A 37 -9.46 0.80 -23.46
C ILE A 37 -9.78 -0.70 -23.50
N MET A 38 -9.26 -1.44 -24.49
CA MET A 38 -9.45 -2.89 -24.60
C MET A 38 -8.88 -3.63 -23.38
N ILE A 39 -7.67 -3.27 -22.93
CA ILE A 39 -7.06 -3.86 -21.73
C ILE A 39 -7.93 -3.58 -20.50
N VAL A 40 -8.31 -2.32 -20.24
CA VAL A 40 -9.11 -1.94 -19.06
C VAL A 40 -10.48 -2.61 -19.06
N THR A 41 -11.18 -2.62 -20.20
CA THR A 41 -12.53 -3.23 -20.31
C THR A 41 -12.51 -4.76 -20.16
N SER A 42 -11.45 -5.44 -20.60
CA SER A 42 -11.33 -6.91 -20.44
C SER A 42 -11.37 -7.37 -18.97
N PHE A 43 -10.90 -6.54 -18.03
CA PHE A 43 -10.91 -6.85 -16.60
C PHE A 43 -12.27 -6.65 -15.91
N LEU A 44 -13.26 -6.03 -16.58
CA LEU A 44 -14.63 -5.85 -16.04
C LEU A 44 -15.50 -7.10 -16.18
N ILE A 45 -15.12 -8.06 -17.02
CA ILE A 45 -15.99 -9.16 -17.47
C ILE A 45 -15.91 -10.42 -16.58
N MET A 46 -15.01 -10.44 -15.58
CA MET A 46 -14.55 -11.68 -14.91
C MET A 46 -15.01 -11.89 -13.45
N VAL A 47 -16.29 -11.66 -13.10
CA VAL A 47 -16.94 -12.21 -11.88
C VAL A 47 -18.45 -12.43 -12.11
N PRO A 48 -18.92 -13.68 -12.26
CA PRO A 48 -19.81 -14.27 -11.24
C PRO A 48 -19.60 -15.79 -11.06
N LEU A 49 -19.83 -16.41 -9.89
CA LEU A 49 -21.10 -16.98 -9.40
C LEU A 49 -20.79 -17.80 -8.12
N LEU A 50 -21.78 -18.07 -7.24
CA LEU A 50 -21.88 -19.35 -6.49
C LEU A 50 -23.17 -19.49 -5.64
N ARG A 51 -23.83 -20.65 -5.76
CA ARG A 51 -24.95 -21.22 -4.98
C ARG A 51 -24.81 -22.75 -5.03
N TRP A 52 -25.31 -23.60 -4.13
CA TRP A 52 -26.08 -23.42 -2.87
C TRP A 52 -25.59 -24.49 -1.85
N LYS A 53 -26.28 -24.74 -0.73
CA LYS A 53 -25.90 -25.76 0.28
C LYS A 53 -27.07 -26.68 0.65
N ARG A 54 -26.83 -28.00 0.78
CA ARG A 54 -27.86 -29.04 0.90
C ARG A 54 -27.61 -30.03 2.07
N SER A 55 -27.83 -29.60 3.32
CA SER A 55 -28.12 -30.45 4.51
C SER A 55 -28.18 -29.56 5.77
N ALA A 56 -29.23 -29.66 6.59
CA ALA A 56 -29.44 -28.78 7.73
C ALA A 56 -28.75 -29.25 9.03
N VAL A 57 -28.74 -30.57 9.30
CA VAL A 57 -28.30 -31.12 10.61
C VAL A 57 -26.78 -31.14 10.74
N VAL A 58 -26.08 -31.64 9.71
CA VAL A 58 -24.61 -31.56 9.65
C VAL A 58 -24.14 -30.10 9.57
N ALA A 59 -24.92 -29.22 8.92
CA ALA A 59 -24.64 -27.80 8.94
C ALA A 59 -24.77 -27.22 10.36
N ALA A 60 -25.81 -27.55 11.14
CA ALA A 60 -25.99 -27.03 12.49
C ALA A 60 -24.84 -27.42 13.44
N MET A 61 -24.43 -28.70 13.44
CA MET A 61 -23.33 -29.18 14.29
C MET A 61 -21.99 -28.57 13.91
N CYS A 62 -21.65 -28.51 12.61
CA CYS A 62 -20.45 -27.82 12.15
C CYS A 62 -20.54 -26.30 12.43
N ILE A 63 -21.72 -25.68 12.30
CA ILE A 63 -21.92 -24.25 12.61
C ILE A 63 -21.69 -23.99 14.10
N LEU A 64 -22.12 -24.84 15.03
CA LEU A 64 -21.84 -24.59 16.46
C LEU A 64 -20.34 -24.70 16.77
N ALA A 65 -19.70 -25.82 16.45
CA ALA A 65 -18.29 -26.03 16.78
C ALA A 65 -17.36 -25.03 16.05
N VAL A 66 -17.60 -24.82 14.75
CA VAL A 66 -16.84 -23.86 13.95
C VAL A 66 -17.27 -22.43 14.32
N ARG A 67 -18.51 -22.02 14.05
CA ARG A 67 -18.94 -20.60 14.10
C ARG A 67 -19.03 -19.99 15.51
N ALA A 68 -19.30 -20.76 16.57
CA ALA A 68 -19.49 -20.22 17.91
C ALA A 68 -18.24 -20.24 18.81
N VAL A 69 -17.30 -21.17 18.56
CA VAL A 69 -16.11 -21.34 19.41
C VAL A 69 -14.82 -21.15 18.61
N ILE A 70 -14.53 -22.05 17.66
CA ILE A 70 -13.24 -22.01 16.93
C ILE A 70 -13.13 -20.72 16.10
N VAL A 71 -14.17 -20.36 15.37
CA VAL A 71 -14.29 -19.08 14.64
C VAL A 71 -14.29 -17.93 15.60
N GLN A 72 -14.98 -17.96 16.75
CA GLN A 72 -15.05 -16.76 17.59
C GLN A 72 -13.71 -16.46 18.28
N ILE A 73 -12.96 -17.50 18.69
CA ILE A 73 -11.60 -17.36 19.25
C ILE A 73 -10.57 -17.08 18.14
N ALA A 74 -10.63 -17.79 17.02
CA ALA A 74 -9.76 -17.53 15.88
C ALA A 74 -10.01 -16.13 15.32
N PHE A 75 -11.27 -15.67 15.19
CA PHE A 75 -11.60 -14.29 14.87
C PHE A 75 -11.18 -13.34 15.99
N PHE A 76 -11.27 -13.65 17.28
CA PHE A 76 -10.78 -12.70 18.29
C PHE A 76 -9.27 -12.43 18.14
N LEU A 77 -8.47 -13.50 18.07
CA LEU A 77 -7.01 -13.39 17.87
C LEU A 77 -6.65 -12.85 16.48
N HIS A 78 -7.34 -13.31 15.43
CA HIS A 78 -7.14 -12.82 14.07
C HIS A 78 -7.63 -11.37 13.92
N MET A 79 -8.70 -10.95 14.58
CA MET A 79 -9.21 -9.56 14.54
C MET A 79 -8.28 -8.61 15.26
N GLN A 80 -7.61 -9.00 16.35
CA GLN A 80 -6.56 -8.15 16.95
C GLN A 80 -5.41 -7.92 15.96
N VAL A 81 -4.89 -8.99 15.35
CA VAL A 81 -3.84 -8.90 14.32
C VAL A 81 -4.35 -8.20 13.05
N LEU A 82 -5.61 -8.39 12.66
CA LEU A 82 -6.23 -7.82 11.46
C LEU A 82 -6.58 -6.35 11.64
N ILE A 83 -7.02 -5.91 12.82
CA ILE A 83 -7.25 -4.49 13.14
C ILE A 83 -5.91 -3.76 13.10
N PHE A 84 -4.87 -4.32 13.74
CA PHE A 84 -3.52 -3.79 13.66
C PHE A 84 -3.00 -3.75 12.22
N ALA A 85 -3.07 -4.86 11.49
CA ALA A 85 -2.66 -4.96 10.09
C ALA A 85 -3.43 -3.98 9.19
N THR A 86 -4.75 -3.87 9.35
CA THR A 86 -5.60 -2.96 8.58
C THR A 86 -5.22 -1.53 8.87
N ALA A 87 -5.13 -1.12 10.14
CA ALA A 87 -4.77 0.23 10.51
C ALA A 87 -3.37 0.61 9.99
N PHE A 88 -2.40 -0.28 10.15
CA PHE A 88 -1.02 -0.07 9.71
C PHE A 88 -0.90 -0.01 8.17
N MET A 89 -1.53 -0.96 7.45
CA MET A 89 -1.54 -0.97 5.98
C MET A 89 -2.34 0.21 5.40
N SER A 90 -3.41 0.66 6.06
CA SER A 90 -4.10 1.90 5.71
C SER A 90 -3.20 3.12 5.87
N PHE A 91 -2.38 3.17 6.92
CA PHE A 91 -1.41 4.25 7.13
C PHE A 91 -0.33 4.29 6.04
N PHE A 92 0.21 3.13 5.67
CA PHE A 92 1.09 2.98 4.50
C PHE A 92 0.40 3.40 3.20
N SER A 93 -0.87 3.05 3.01
CA SER A 93 -1.66 3.44 1.83
C SER A 93 -1.82 4.95 1.72
N VAL A 94 -2.08 5.65 2.83
CA VAL A 94 -2.10 7.12 2.89
C VAL A 94 -0.74 7.70 2.53
N VAL A 95 0.35 7.16 3.07
CA VAL A 95 1.70 7.63 2.73
C VAL A 95 1.99 7.42 1.24
N ILE A 96 1.74 6.24 0.68
CA ILE A 96 1.93 5.96 -0.75
C ILE A 96 1.11 6.93 -1.61
N ALA A 97 -0.14 7.20 -1.24
CA ALA A 97 -1.02 8.14 -1.94
C ALA A 97 -0.53 9.60 -1.89
N LEU A 98 0.08 10.03 -0.78
CA LEU A 98 0.72 11.35 -0.68
C LEU A 98 2.08 11.39 -1.43
N PHE A 99 2.81 10.28 -1.44
CA PHE A 99 4.16 10.21 -1.99
C PHE A 99 4.15 10.14 -3.53
N LYS A 100 3.11 9.56 -4.15
CA LYS A 100 2.96 9.54 -5.62
C LYS A 100 2.88 10.95 -6.21
N ASP A 101 2.31 11.90 -5.47
CA ASP A 101 2.14 13.31 -5.88
C ASP A 101 3.47 14.10 -5.78
N ILE A 102 4.54 13.51 -5.23
CA ILE A 102 5.85 14.17 -5.08
C ILE A 102 6.62 14.24 -6.42
N PRO A 103 6.82 13.15 -7.17
CA PRO A 103 7.37 13.23 -8.53
C PRO A 103 6.40 13.91 -9.52
N ASP A 104 5.09 13.86 -9.27
CA ASP A 104 4.08 14.36 -10.21
C ASP A 104 3.84 15.89 -10.14
N ILE A 105 4.51 16.58 -9.22
CA ILE A 105 4.31 18.02 -8.90
C ILE A 105 4.41 18.98 -10.09
N ASP A 106 5.24 18.68 -11.10
CA ASP A 106 5.43 19.55 -12.27
C ASP A 106 4.22 19.47 -13.20
N GLY A 107 3.77 18.26 -13.53
CA GLY A 107 2.53 18.03 -14.28
C GLY A 107 1.32 18.60 -13.53
N ASP A 108 1.19 18.33 -12.23
CA ASP A 108 0.12 18.90 -11.41
C ASP A 108 0.06 20.43 -11.54
N ARG A 109 1.21 21.10 -11.44
CA ARG A 109 1.29 22.57 -11.56
C ARG A 109 0.92 23.06 -12.96
N ILE A 110 1.40 22.40 -14.02
CA ILE A 110 1.12 22.78 -15.42
C ILE A 110 -0.38 22.64 -15.75
N PHE A 111 -1.01 21.56 -15.29
CA PHE A 111 -2.43 21.30 -15.50
C PHE A 111 -3.35 21.92 -14.42
N GLY A 112 -2.81 22.78 -13.54
CA GLY A 112 -3.59 23.54 -12.55
C GLY A 112 -4.09 22.73 -11.34
N ILE A 113 -3.66 21.48 -11.19
CA ILE A 113 -4.04 20.57 -10.10
C ILE A 113 -3.39 21.05 -8.80
N ARG A 114 -4.23 21.43 -7.83
CA ARG A 114 -3.77 21.88 -6.49
C ARG A 114 -3.63 20.69 -5.53
N SER A 115 -2.76 19.74 -5.83
CA SER A 115 -2.42 18.61 -4.96
C SER A 115 -1.76 19.05 -3.64
N PHE A 116 -1.67 18.14 -2.66
CA PHE A 116 -1.06 18.44 -1.37
C PHE A 116 0.42 18.85 -1.52
N THR A 117 1.14 18.19 -2.45
CA THR A 117 2.52 18.52 -2.82
C THR A 117 2.65 19.88 -3.49
N VAL A 118 1.75 20.25 -4.41
CA VAL A 118 1.74 21.59 -5.01
C VAL A 118 1.48 22.68 -3.97
N ARG A 119 0.59 22.45 -2.99
CA ARG A 119 0.24 23.44 -1.95
C ARG A 119 1.32 23.62 -0.88
N LEU A 120 1.88 22.54 -0.34
CA LEU A 120 2.83 22.61 0.78
C LEU A 120 4.30 22.58 0.37
N GLY A 121 4.58 22.10 -0.84
CA GLY A 121 5.92 21.91 -1.38
C GLY A 121 6.47 20.50 -1.14
N GLN A 122 7.06 19.94 -2.19
CA GLN A 122 7.74 18.64 -2.29
C GLN A 122 8.49 18.22 -1.02
N LYS A 123 9.42 19.06 -0.51
CA LYS A 123 10.24 18.76 0.67
C LYS A 123 9.42 18.60 1.95
N ARG A 124 8.35 19.37 2.13
CA ARG A 124 7.50 19.27 3.34
C ARG A 124 6.68 17.99 3.30
N VAL A 125 6.04 17.68 2.17
CA VAL A 125 5.24 16.45 2.01
C VAL A 125 6.11 15.20 2.15
N PHE A 126 7.33 15.20 1.59
CA PHE A 126 8.31 14.15 1.81
C PHE A 126 8.56 13.89 3.30
N TRP A 127 8.95 14.91 4.07
CA TRP A 127 9.27 14.73 5.49
C TRP A 127 8.06 14.37 6.35
N ILE A 128 6.86 14.87 6.01
CA ILE A 128 5.61 14.41 6.62
C ILE A 128 5.42 12.90 6.38
N CYS A 129 5.60 12.43 5.15
CA CYS A 129 5.50 11.00 4.81
C CYS A 129 6.53 10.15 5.56
N ILE A 130 7.79 10.60 5.65
CA ILE A 130 8.83 9.89 6.42
C ILE A 130 8.44 9.84 7.91
N LEU A 131 8.00 10.95 8.51
CA LEU A 131 7.59 11.00 9.91
C LEU A 131 6.41 10.05 10.18
N LEU A 132 5.40 10.01 9.30
CA LEU A 132 4.27 9.09 9.40
C LEU A 132 4.74 7.62 9.40
N LEU A 133 5.62 7.23 8.48
CA LEU A 133 6.17 5.87 8.45
C LEU A 133 7.01 5.54 9.69
N GLN A 134 7.83 6.48 10.17
CA GLN A 134 8.61 6.29 11.41
C GLN A 134 7.71 6.11 12.63
N MET A 135 6.60 6.86 12.73
CA MET A 135 5.60 6.69 13.78
C MET A 135 4.90 5.33 13.68
N ALA A 136 4.54 4.87 12.47
CA ALA A 136 3.97 3.55 12.27
C ALA A 136 4.94 2.45 12.74
N TYR A 137 6.22 2.54 12.39
CA TYR A 137 7.25 1.61 12.86
C TYR A 137 7.49 1.67 14.38
N ALA A 138 7.49 2.86 14.99
CA ALA A 138 7.59 2.99 16.43
C ALA A 138 6.42 2.31 17.15
N VAL A 139 5.20 2.43 16.63
CA VAL A 139 4.02 1.72 17.13
C VAL A 139 4.17 0.20 16.96
N SER A 140 4.63 -0.29 15.79
CA SER A 140 4.87 -1.73 15.59
C SER A 140 5.94 -2.30 16.54
N ILE A 141 7.00 -1.55 16.81
CA ILE A 141 8.05 -1.92 17.77
C ILE A 141 7.46 -1.99 19.18
N LEU A 142 6.65 -1.00 19.59
CA LEU A 142 5.99 -1.00 20.88
C LEU A 142 5.05 -2.20 21.04
N VAL A 143 4.17 -2.45 20.06
CA VAL A 143 3.26 -3.61 20.04
C VAL A 143 4.04 -4.92 20.12
N GLY A 144 5.07 -5.10 19.29
CA GLY A 144 5.94 -6.28 19.33
C GLY A 144 6.66 -6.49 20.67
N SER A 145 7.09 -5.40 21.31
CA SER A 145 7.74 -5.46 22.63
C SER A 145 6.80 -5.95 23.74
N MET A 146 5.48 -5.78 23.58
CA MET A 146 4.46 -6.23 24.53
C MET A 146 4.10 -7.71 24.35
N SER A 147 4.56 -8.37 23.27
CA SER A 147 4.28 -9.79 23.02
C SER A 147 4.74 -10.70 24.17
N SER A 148 3.95 -11.73 24.49
CA SER A 148 4.37 -12.79 25.41
C SER A 148 5.32 -13.79 24.76
N TYR A 149 5.39 -13.84 23.42
CA TYR A 149 6.18 -14.81 22.68
C TYR A 149 7.55 -14.23 22.32
N LEU A 150 8.62 -14.77 22.90
CA LEU A 150 9.99 -14.26 22.68
C LEU A 150 10.39 -14.23 21.19
N TRP A 151 10.02 -15.26 20.41
CA TRP A 151 10.32 -15.31 18.99
C TRP A 151 9.62 -14.19 18.19
N SER A 152 8.33 -13.94 18.47
CA SER A 152 7.55 -12.86 17.84
C SER A 152 8.12 -11.52 18.24
N LYS A 153 8.37 -11.32 19.55
CA LYS A 153 9.02 -10.12 20.08
C LYS A 153 10.32 -9.78 19.36
N VAL A 154 11.25 -10.74 19.28
CA VAL A 154 12.55 -10.53 18.64
C VAL A 154 12.39 -10.20 17.16
N ILE A 155 11.58 -10.95 16.41
CA ILE A 155 11.38 -10.71 14.97
C ILE A 155 10.67 -9.37 14.71
N THR A 156 9.58 -9.09 15.41
CA THR A 156 8.80 -7.86 15.24
C THR A 156 9.61 -6.62 15.64
N VAL A 157 10.31 -6.64 16.77
CA VAL A 157 11.11 -5.48 17.23
C VAL A 157 12.31 -5.26 16.32
N SER A 158 13.11 -6.30 16.05
CA SER A 158 14.31 -6.14 15.21
C SER A 158 13.97 -5.83 13.75
N GLY A 159 12.95 -6.48 13.20
CA GLY A 159 12.50 -6.29 11.83
C GLY A 159 12.05 -4.85 11.56
N HIS A 160 11.08 -4.34 12.32
CA HIS A 160 10.62 -2.96 12.16
C HIS A 160 11.72 -1.93 12.50
N ALA A 161 12.59 -2.19 13.48
CA ALA A 161 13.72 -1.29 13.80
C ALA A 161 14.75 -1.21 12.66
N VAL A 162 15.03 -2.33 11.98
CA VAL A 162 15.89 -2.36 10.78
C VAL A 162 15.23 -1.60 9.63
N LEU A 163 13.95 -1.84 9.33
CA LEU A 163 13.24 -1.14 8.25
C LEU A 163 13.13 0.37 8.51
N ALA A 164 12.83 0.77 9.75
CA ALA A 164 12.84 2.17 10.20
C ALA A 164 14.21 2.83 10.01
N SER A 165 15.28 2.13 10.39
CA SER A 165 16.66 2.62 10.25
C SER A 165 17.07 2.78 8.79
N ILE A 166 16.76 1.81 7.93
CA ILE A 166 17.05 1.88 6.49
C ILE A 166 16.25 3.02 5.84
N LEU A 167 14.97 3.16 6.19
CA LEU A 167 14.12 4.27 5.72
C LEU A 167 14.73 5.63 6.09
N TRP A 168 15.12 5.81 7.36
CA TRP A 168 15.70 7.06 7.86
C TRP A 168 17.03 7.38 7.19
N ALA A 169 17.92 6.39 7.04
CA ALA A 169 19.22 6.55 6.39
C ALA A 169 19.06 6.98 4.92
N ARG A 170 18.21 6.29 4.15
CA ARG A 170 17.93 6.66 2.75
C ARG A 170 17.21 7.99 2.61
N ALA A 171 16.32 8.34 3.55
CA ALA A 171 15.58 9.61 3.52
C ALA A 171 16.51 10.82 3.68
N LYS A 172 17.56 10.70 4.51
CA LYS A 172 18.56 11.76 4.70
C LYS A 172 19.45 12.00 3.47
N SER A 173 19.68 10.99 2.65
CA SER A 173 20.56 11.06 1.48
C SER A 173 19.83 11.40 0.17
N ILE A 174 18.56 11.81 0.21
CA ILE A 174 17.78 12.06 -1.02
C ILE A 174 18.16 13.39 -1.67
N ASP A 175 18.42 13.36 -2.98
CA ASP A 175 18.48 14.59 -3.78
C ASP A 175 17.08 14.97 -4.28
N PHE A 176 16.56 16.08 -3.76
CA PHE A 176 15.27 16.64 -4.16
C PHE A 176 15.27 17.28 -5.55
N ARG A 177 16.43 17.48 -6.19
CA ARG A 177 16.53 17.99 -7.57
C ARG A 177 16.38 16.88 -8.61
N SER A 178 16.71 15.64 -8.26
CA SER A 178 16.62 14.50 -9.16
C SER A 178 15.24 13.81 -9.10
N LYS A 179 14.41 14.05 -10.12
CA LYS A 179 13.12 13.35 -10.32
C LYS A 179 13.30 11.83 -10.28
N ALA A 180 14.38 11.32 -10.89
CA ALA A 180 14.74 9.90 -10.85
C ALA A 180 15.05 9.39 -9.42
N ALA A 181 15.74 10.17 -8.58
CA ALA A 181 16.00 9.78 -7.19
C ALA A 181 14.69 9.71 -6.37
N ILE A 182 13.79 10.68 -6.56
CA ILE A 182 12.48 10.73 -5.90
C ILE A 182 11.61 9.54 -6.31
N THR A 183 11.51 9.25 -7.61
CA THR A 183 10.76 8.10 -8.13
C THR A 183 11.38 6.77 -7.65
N SER A 184 12.71 6.67 -7.61
CA SER A 184 13.40 5.51 -7.03
C SER A 184 13.08 5.34 -5.53
N PHE A 185 12.99 6.44 -4.77
CA PHE A 185 12.60 6.42 -3.37
C PHE A 185 11.12 6.03 -3.18
N TYR A 186 10.23 6.52 -4.03
CA TYR A 186 8.82 6.09 -4.07
C TYR A 186 8.69 4.57 -4.30
N MET A 187 9.44 4.02 -5.27
CA MET A 187 9.50 2.57 -5.49
C MET A 187 10.16 1.81 -4.33
N PHE A 188 11.02 2.46 -3.55
CA PHE A 188 11.55 1.89 -2.30
C PHE A 188 10.49 1.86 -1.18
N ILE A 189 9.61 2.85 -1.06
CA ILE A 189 8.45 2.79 -0.13
C ILE A 189 7.53 1.62 -0.48
N TRP A 190 7.29 1.36 -1.77
CA TRP A 190 6.56 0.16 -2.20
C TRP A 190 7.26 -1.14 -1.78
N LYS A 191 8.59 -1.21 -1.86
CA LYS A 191 9.36 -2.38 -1.37
C LYS A 191 9.23 -2.56 0.14
N LEU A 192 9.21 -1.47 0.91
CA LEU A 192 8.90 -1.53 2.35
C LEU A 192 7.50 -2.09 2.58
N PHE A 193 6.46 -1.52 1.93
CA PHE A 193 5.08 -1.99 2.02
C PHE A 193 4.94 -3.50 1.70
N TYR A 194 5.68 -4.01 0.70
CA TYR A 194 5.71 -5.44 0.41
C TYR A 194 6.45 -6.29 1.47
N ALA A 195 7.47 -5.75 2.13
CA ALA A 195 8.12 -6.42 3.26
C ALA A 195 7.17 -6.54 4.48
N GLU A 196 6.28 -5.57 4.69
CA GLU A 196 5.30 -5.59 5.78
C GLU A 196 4.30 -6.75 5.66
N TYR A 197 3.96 -7.20 4.44
CA TYR A 197 3.16 -8.41 4.24
C TYR A 197 3.84 -9.69 4.78
N LEU A 198 5.16 -9.69 4.96
CA LEU A 198 5.91 -10.79 5.58
C LEU A 198 6.05 -10.61 7.10
N LEU A 199 6.13 -9.36 7.56
CA LEU A 199 6.47 -9.01 8.95
C LEU A 199 5.25 -8.90 9.86
N ILE A 200 4.16 -8.30 9.40
CA ILE A 200 2.91 -8.14 10.16
C ILE A 200 2.29 -9.49 10.63
N PRO A 201 2.25 -10.57 9.81
CA PRO A 201 1.69 -11.86 10.25
C PRO A 201 2.46 -12.52 11.42
N LEU A 202 3.66 -12.04 11.73
CA LEU A 202 4.53 -12.54 12.79
C LEU A 202 4.33 -11.81 14.12
N VAL A 203 3.52 -10.73 14.16
CA VAL A 203 3.11 -10.03 15.38
C VAL A 203 2.09 -10.89 16.14
N ARG A 204 2.36 -11.18 17.42
CA ARG A 204 1.59 -12.12 18.27
C ARG A 204 1.46 -11.65 19.71
#